data_AF-A0A0F9PJD6-F1
#
_entry.id   AF-A0A0F9PJD6-F1
#
_cell.length_a   1.000
_cell.length_b   1.000
_cell.length_c   1.000
_cell.angle_alpha   90.00
_cell.angle_beta   90.00
_cell.angle_gamma   90.00
#
_symmetry.space_group_name_H-M   'P 1'
#
loop_
_entity.id
_entity.type
_entity.pdbx_description
1 polymer ?
#
loop_
_entity_poly.entity_id
_entity_poly.type
_entity_poly.pdbx_seq_one_letter_code
_entity_poly.pdbx_strand_id
1 'polypeptide(L)'
;MVMKELLTLSVLILGCTFTVQANDRQEKLEYCQSDSDLAFSIMRARQSGETYRSLIELLGSQEDNNQDDREYIEKLTSMAYSFPVYDSDEEKDLAIEEFSDMVFRVCYQSNNE
;
A
#
# COMPACT_ATOMS: atom_id res chain seq x y z
N MET A 1 0.02 10.53 68.48
CA MET A 1 0.76 9.53 67.68
C MET A 1 -0.02 8.23 67.81
N VAL A 2 -0.73 7.68 66.83
CA VAL A 2 -0.60 7.71 65.36
C VAL A 2 -2.01 7.74 64.76
N MET A 3 -2.19 8.65 63.81
CA MET A 3 -3.31 8.77 62.89
C MET A 3 -3.23 7.60 61.89
N LYS A 4 -4.29 6.81 61.73
CA LYS A 4 -4.40 5.88 60.60
C LYS A 4 -5.85 5.79 60.14
N GLU A 5 -6.30 6.93 59.61
CA GLU A 5 -7.31 7.04 58.55
C GLU A 5 -7.08 5.92 57.53
N LEU A 6 -7.98 4.96 57.42
CA LEU A 6 -7.99 4.00 56.32
C LEU A 6 -9.38 3.38 56.23
N LEU A 7 -10.14 3.84 55.22
CA LEU A 7 -10.88 3.05 54.23
C LEU A 7 -12.15 3.79 53.80
N THR A 8 -11.96 4.92 53.13
CA THR A 8 -12.92 5.41 52.16
C THR A 8 -12.35 5.22 50.75
N LEU A 9 -13.25 4.85 49.84
CA LEU A 9 -13.14 4.97 48.40
C LEU A 9 -12.46 3.81 47.65
N SER A 10 -13.26 2.81 47.30
CA SER A 10 -12.95 1.84 46.23
C SER A 10 -14.14 1.71 45.29
N VAL A 11 -14.52 2.81 44.64
CA VAL A 11 -15.45 2.81 43.51
C VAL A 11 -14.94 3.84 42.50
N LEU A 12 -14.07 3.41 41.58
CA LEU A 12 -13.75 4.08 40.32
C LEU A 12 -12.84 3.16 39.48
N ILE A 13 -13.42 2.09 38.95
CA ILE A 13 -12.84 1.39 37.80
C ILE A 13 -14.01 1.11 36.84
N LEU A 14 -14.57 2.17 36.26
CA LEU A 14 -15.51 2.07 35.17
C LEU A 14 -15.20 3.17 34.15
N GLY A 15 -14.78 2.77 32.95
CA GLY A 15 -14.42 3.63 31.82
C GLY A 15 -12.93 4.00 31.84
N CYS A 16 -12.10 3.76 30.83
CA CYS A 16 -12.35 3.51 29.42
C CYS A 16 -11.27 2.56 28.89
N THR A 17 -11.63 1.37 28.41
CA THR A 17 -10.70 0.51 27.64
C THR A 17 -11.34 0.17 26.30
N PHE A 18 -11.60 1.18 25.47
CA PHE A 18 -11.99 0.98 24.08
C PHE A 18 -11.31 2.03 23.20
N THR A 19 -10.00 1.89 22.97
CA THR A 19 -9.30 2.66 21.92
C THR A 19 -8.25 1.81 21.18
N VAL A 20 -8.51 0.53 20.92
CA VAL A 20 -7.54 -0.37 20.24
C VAL A 20 -8.17 -1.09 19.02
N GLN A 21 -8.91 -0.37 18.16
CA GLN A 21 -9.48 -1.02 16.97
C GLN A 21 -9.54 -0.17 15.68
N ALA A 22 -9.06 1.07 15.70
CA ALA A 22 -9.03 1.91 14.49
C ALA A 22 -7.70 1.87 13.72
N ASN A 23 -6.58 1.46 14.36
CA ASN A 23 -5.25 1.55 13.76
C ASN A 23 -5.03 0.55 12.62
N ASP A 24 -5.51 -0.69 12.76
CA ASP A 24 -5.27 -1.79 11.80
C ASP A 24 -5.89 -1.53 10.42
N ARG A 25 -7.10 -0.97 10.37
CA ARG A 25 -7.76 -0.66 9.10
C ARG A 25 -7.05 0.47 8.35
N GLN A 26 -6.61 1.50 9.05
CA GLN A 26 -5.94 2.65 8.44
C GLN A 26 -4.58 2.23 7.89
N GLU A 27 -3.81 1.46 8.65
CA GLU A 27 -2.51 0.92 8.24
C GLU A 27 -2.64 0.05 6.97
N LYS A 28 -3.65 -0.81 6.90
CA LYS A 28 -3.96 -1.62 5.69
C LYS A 28 -4.30 -0.76 4.47
N LEU A 29 -5.07 0.31 4.67
CA LEU A 29 -5.41 1.23 3.58
C LEU A 29 -4.17 1.95 3.06
N GLU A 30 -3.29 2.42 3.96
CA GLU A 30 -2.04 3.09 3.61
C GLU A 30 -1.07 2.15 2.89
N TYR A 31 -0.97 0.89 3.35
CA TYR A 31 -0.18 -0.14 2.68
C TYR A 31 -0.66 -0.38 1.24
N CYS A 32 -1.97 -0.59 1.05
CA CYS A 32 -2.52 -0.79 -0.28
C CYS A 32 -2.46 0.47 -1.16
N GLN A 33 -2.50 1.66 -0.57
CA GLN A 33 -2.27 2.90 -1.29
C GLN A 33 -0.85 2.97 -1.85
N SER A 34 0.16 2.59 -1.05
CA SER A 34 1.55 2.55 -1.51
C SER A 34 1.72 1.63 -2.73
N ASP A 35 1.08 0.47 -2.73
CA ASP A 35 1.09 -0.46 -3.87
C ASP A 35 0.37 0.13 -5.10
N SER A 36 -0.76 0.82 -4.88
CA SER A 36 -1.50 1.55 -5.91
C SER A 36 -0.63 2.61 -6.59
N ASP A 37 0.12 3.39 -5.79
CA ASP A 37 0.97 4.48 -6.27
C ASP A 37 2.19 3.95 -7.07
N LEU A 38 2.76 2.83 -6.62
CA LEU A 38 3.78 2.11 -7.37
C LEU A 38 3.24 1.62 -8.72
N ALA A 39 2.07 0.99 -8.71
CA ALA A 39 1.40 0.51 -9.93
C ALA A 39 1.09 1.64 -10.91
N PHE A 40 0.62 2.78 -10.41
CA PHE A 40 0.39 4.00 -11.19
C PHE A 40 1.69 4.42 -11.90
N SER A 41 2.79 4.49 -11.17
CA SER A 41 4.09 4.92 -11.70
C SER A 41 4.62 3.98 -12.80
N ILE A 42 4.50 2.66 -12.58
CA ILE A 42 4.89 1.64 -13.54
C ILE A 42 4.05 1.73 -14.82
N MET A 43 2.73 1.84 -14.69
CA MET A 43 1.83 1.90 -15.83
C MET A 43 2.00 3.22 -16.59
N ARG A 44 2.25 4.32 -15.89
CA ARG A 44 2.60 5.60 -16.52
C ARG A 44 3.88 5.51 -17.35
N ALA A 45 4.92 4.87 -16.82
CA ALA A 45 6.15 4.63 -17.57
C ALA A 45 5.86 3.80 -18.83
N ARG A 46 5.08 2.73 -18.70
CA ARG A 46 4.63 1.89 -19.82
C ARG A 46 3.89 2.71 -20.89
N GLN A 47 2.87 3.49 -20.50
CA GLN A 47 2.08 4.32 -21.43
C GLN A 47 2.90 5.46 -22.07
N SER A 48 4.01 5.85 -21.44
CA SER A 48 4.97 6.81 -21.99
C SER A 48 5.97 6.19 -22.99
N GLY A 49 5.91 4.88 -23.21
CA GLY A 49 6.79 4.16 -24.13
C GLY A 49 8.11 3.71 -23.51
N GLU A 50 8.26 3.78 -22.18
CA GLU A 50 9.41 3.17 -21.51
C GLU A 50 9.43 1.66 -21.80
N THR A 51 10.65 1.11 -21.90
CA THR A 51 10.82 -0.30 -22.21
C THR A 51 10.87 -1.14 -20.94
N TYR A 52 10.38 -2.37 -21.03
CA TYR A 52 10.41 -3.32 -19.91
C TYR A 52 11.84 -3.47 -19.38
N ARG A 53 12.80 -3.63 -20.30
CA ARG A 53 14.23 -3.72 -19.99
C ARG A 53 14.71 -2.54 -19.15
N SER A 54 14.39 -1.31 -19.56
CA SER A 54 14.84 -0.11 -18.84
C SER A 54 14.33 -0.05 -17.41
N LEU A 55 13.08 -0.45 -17.17
CA LEU A 55 12.52 -0.50 -15.82
C LEU A 55 13.18 -1.59 -14.97
N ILE A 56 13.43 -2.79 -15.54
CA ILE A 56 14.11 -3.86 -14.81
C ILE A 56 15.56 -3.49 -14.48
N GLU A 57 16.28 -2.85 -15.40
CA GLU A 57 17.66 -2.39 -15.16
C GLU A 57 17.69 -1.32 -14.05
N LEU A 58 16.71 -0.43 -14.00
CA LEU A 58 16.57 0.56 -12.91
C LEU A 58 16.39 -0.13 -11.55
N LEU A 59 15.55 -1.17 -11.46
CA LEU A 59 15.36 -1.93 -10.21
C LEU A 59 16.64 -2.64 -9.77
N GLY A 60 17.38 -3.20 -10.72
CA GLY A 60 18.65 -3.86 -10.45
C GLY A 60 19.77 -2.91 -9.99
N SER A 61 19.64 -1.61 -10.27
CA SER A 61 20.61 -0.58 -9.86
C SER A 61 20.39 -0.05 -8.43
N GLN A 62 19.27 -0.38 -7.79
CA GLN A 62 19.00 0.03 -6.42
C GLN A 62 19.56 -1.02 -5.45
N GLU A 63 20.70 -0.70 -4.83
CA GLU A 63 21.41 -1.61 -3.90
C GLU A 63 20.64 -1.87 -2.58
N ASP A 64 19.73 -0.97 -2.21
CA ASP A 64 19.06 -0.98 -0.90
C ASP A 64 17.73 -1.77 -0.87
N ASN A 65 17.24 -2.25 -2.02
CA ASN A 65 15.97 -2.98 -2.06
C ASN A 65 16.19 -4.45 -1.67
N ASN A 66 15.34 -4.94 -0.75
CA ASN A 66 15.35 -6.37 -0.42
C ASN A 66 14.88 -7.20 -1.65
N GLN A 67 15.24 -8.49 -1.68
CA GLN A 67 14.94 -9.37 -2.82
C GLN A 67 13.43 -9.53 -3.06
N ASP A 68 12.61 -9.58 -2.00
CA ASP A 68 11.17 -9.78 -2.09
C ASP A 68 10.47 -8.57 -2.72
N ASP A 69 10.87 -7.36 -2.34
CA ASP A 69 10.39 -6.10 -2.91
C ASP A 69 10.72 -6.02 -4.39
N ARG A 70 11.94 -6.42 -4.78
CA ARG A 70 12.35 -6.47 -6.19
C ARG A 70 11.48 -7.44 -6.99
N GLU A 71 11.29 -8.66 -6.49
CA GLU A 71 10.44 -9.65 -7.15
C GLU A 71 8.99 -9.19 -7.25
N TYR A 72 8.49 -8.47 -6.25
CA TYR A 72 7.16 -7.88 -6.28
C TYR A 72 7.03 -6.80 -7.36
N ILE A 73 7.98 -5.85 -7.41
CA ILE A 73 7.99 -4.79 -8.43
C ILE A 73 8.15 -5.38 -9.84
N GLU A 74 8.96 -6.42 -10.01
CA GLU A 74 9.11 -7.15 -11.28
C GLU A 74 7.79 -7.78 -11.74
N LYS A 75 7.03 -8.39 -10.81
CA LYS A 75 5.70 -8.95 -11.13
C LYS A 75 4.71 -7.88 -11.55
N LEU A 76 4.64 -6.75 -10.83
CA LEU A 76 3.80 -5.63 -11.21
C LEU A 76 4.20 -5.05 -12.57
N THR A 77 5.50 -4.92 -12.84
CA THR A 77 6.02 -4.47 -14.13
C THR A 77 5.64 -5.43 -15.25
N SER A 78 5.79 -6.73 -15.05
CA SER A 78 5.37 -7.75 -16.03
C SER A 78 3.88 -7.65 -16.33
N MET A 79 3.04 -7.45 -15.30
CA MET A 79 1.61 -7.28 -15.46
C MET A 79 1.27 -6.02 -16.26
N ALA A 80 1.84 -4.87 -15.93
CA ALA A 80 1.61 -3.61 -16.66
C ALA A 80 1.98 -3.73 -18.15
N TYR A 81 3.04 -4.47 -18.47
CA TYR A 81 3.49 -4.66 -19.85
C TYR A 81 2.65 -5.65 -20.67
N SER A 82 1.71 -6.36 -20.03
CA SER A 82 0.68 -7.12 -20.74
C SER A 82 -0.40 -6.23 -21.37
N PHE A 83 -0.50 -4.97 -20.94
CA PHE A 83 -1.40 -3.98 -21.52
C PHE A 83 -0.75 -3.29 -22.74
N PRO A 84 -1.54 -2.92 -23.76
CA PRO A 84 -1.05 -2.14 -24.88
C PRO A 84 -0.68 -0.72 -24.44
N VAL A 85 0.17 -0.06 -25.22
CA VAL A 85 0.34 1.39 -25.14
C VAL A 85 -0.76 2.01 -26.00
N TYR A 86 -1.54 2.90 -25.41
CA TYR A 86 -2.64 3.58 -26.10
C TYR A 86 -2.14 4.84 -26.80
N ASP A 87 -2.84 5.26 -27.86
CA ASP A 87 -2.43 6.44 -28.65
C ASP A 87 -2.93 7.74 -28.03
N SER A 88 -4.18 7.75 -27.56
CA SER A 88 -4.80 8.95 -26.99
C SER A 88 -4.41 9.15 -25.53
N ASP A 89 -4.27 10.41 -25.12
CA ASP A 89 -3.92 10.73 -23.73
C ASP A 89 -5.05 10.34 -22.77
N GLU A 90 -6.31 10.41 -23.20
CA GLU A 90 -7.46 9.96 -22.41
C GLU A 90 -7.42 8.46 -22.13
N GLU A 91 -7.12 7.63 -23.13
CA GLU A 91 -7.01 6.17 -22.93
C GLU A 91 -5.77 5.79 -22.09
N LYS A 92 -4.66 6.53 -22.24
CA LYS A 92 -3.48 6.34 -21.39
C LYS A 92 -3.80 6.63 -19.94
N ASP A 93 -4.41 7.78 -19.66
CA ASP A 93 -4.79 8.18 -18.30
C ASP A 93 -5.77 7.16 -17.70
N LEU A 94 -6.78 6.74 -18.47
CA LEU A 94 -7.71 5.70 -18.01
C LEU A 94 -7.00 4.38 -17.70
N ALA A 95 -6.09 3.93 -18.57
CA ALA A 95 -5.36 2.69 -18.35
C ALA A 95 -4.41 2.75 -17.14
N ILE A 96 -3.87 3.93 -16.83
CA ILE A 96 -3.05 4.17 -15.63
C ILE A 96 -3.92 4.07 -14.37
N GLU A 97 -5.05 4.77 -14.34
CA GLU A 97 -5.97 4.77 -13.19
C GLU A 97 -6.56 3.37 -12.95
N GLU A 98 -7.06 2.71 -14.00
CA GLU A 98 -7.65 1.36 -13.88
C GLU A 98 -6.64 0.31 -13.40
N PHE A 99 -5.37 0.43 -13.82
CA PHE A 99 -4.32 -0.46 -13.35
C PHE A 99 -3.97 -0.20 -11.88
N SER A 100 -3.90 1.07 -11.46
CA SER A 100 -3.68 1.44 -10.06
C SER A 100 -4.81 0.92 -9.17
N ASP A 101 -6.07 1.16 -9.56
CA ASP A 101 -7.27 0.70 -8.86
C ASP A 101 -7.35 -0.84 -8.77
N MET A 102 -6.91 -1.53 -9.82
CA MET A 102 -6.84 -2.99 -9.82
C MET A 102 -5.89 -3.49 -8.72
N VAL A 103 -4.70 -2.90 -8.61
CA VAL A 103 -3.70 -3.28 -7.61
C VAL A 103 -4.20 -2.97 -6.20
N PHE A 104 -4.76 -1.78 -5.98
CA PHE A 104 -5.37 -1.42 -4.69
C PHE A 104 -6.44 -2.44 -4.28
N ARG A 105 -7.36 -2.78 -5.20
CA ARG A 105 -8.45 -3.73 -4.92
C ARG A 105 -7.92 -5.11 -4.54
N VAL A 106 -6.92 -5.61 -5.26
CA VAL A 106 -6.30 -6.92 -4.96
C VAL A 106 -5.64 -6.89 -3.58
N CYS A 107 -4.82 -5.86 -3.29
CA CYS A 107 -4.19 -5.71 -1.98
C CYS A 107 -5.23 -5.65 -0.86
N TYR A 108 -6.28 -4.83 -1.04
CA TYR A 108 -7.31 -4.65 -0.02
C TYR A 108 -8.07 -5.96 0.22
N GLN A 109 -8.39 -6.72 -0.82
CA GLN A 109 -9.05 -8.02 -0.68
C GLN A 109 -8.16 -9.02 0.08
N SER A 110 -6.88 -9.13 -0.28
CA SER A 110 -5.95 -10.05 0.38
C SER A 110 -5.66 -9.72 1.85
N ASN A 111 -5.80 -8.46 2.27
CA ASN A 111 -5.53 -8.02 3.65
C ASN A 111 -6.78 -7.89 4.55
N ASN A 112 -7.98 -8.16 4.00
CA ASN A 112 -9.25 -8.14 4.75
C ASN A 112 -9.95 -9.51 4.82
N GLU A 113 -9.35 -10.57 4.28
CA GLU A 113 -9.71 -11.97 4.52
C GLU A 113 -8.97 -12.53 5.75
#